data_AF-A0A397UQF2-F1
#
_entry.id   AF-A0A397UQF2-F1
#
_cell.length_a   1.000
_cell.length_b   1.000
_cell.length_c   1.000
_cell.angle_alpha   90.00
_cell.angle_beta   90.00
_cell.angle_gamma   90.00
#
_symmetry.space_group_name_H-M   'P 1'
#
loop_
_entity.id
_entity.type
_entity.pdbx_description
1 polymer ?
#
loop_
_entity_poly.entity_id
_entity_poly.type
_entity_poly.pdbx_seq_one_letter_code
_entity_poly.pdbx_strand_id
1 'polypeptide(L)'
;ASSSDEEIVQKHDEFSNEAYADLMVLVTKYKLSNAAGNAIISFFNKHSKHSKSPLPKNIKQGKEFMNNIKSNLSYKKTKVLELDNTEYFLYHMDLISCIESKLENPNIAQHLEFEYKELYKTTENGKENTHKERQIQGVGSAKEVYEKRQHERQKRQHER
;
A
#
# COMPACT_ATOMS: atom_id res chain seq x y z
N ALA A 1 7.58 35.85 -10.38
CA ALA A 1 6.49 35.28 -11.19
C ALA A 1 6.43 33.79 -10.92
N SER A 2 5.21 33.26 -10.83
CA SER A 2 4.83 31.91 -10.36
C SER A 2 5.72 30.78 -10.92
N SER A 3 6.33 29.98 -10.05
CA SER A 3 6.84 28.64 -10.38
C SER A 3 5.78 27.66 -9.96
N SER A 4 4.92 27.31 -10.92
CA SER A 4 3.85 26.35 -10.72
C SER A 4 4.48 24.96 -10.61
N ASP A 5 4.53 24.44 -9.38
CA ASP A 5 4.67 23.01 -9.13
C ASP A 5 3.42 22.33 -9.70
N GLU A 6 3.46 22.00 -10.98
CA GLU A 6 2.47 21.13 -11.60
C GLU A 6 2.69 19.72 -11.05
N GLU A 7 2.09 19.45 -9.89
CA GLU A 7 1.69 18.12 -9.48
C GLU A 7 0.93 17.49 -10.65
N ILE A 8 1.56 16.53 -11.33
CA ILE A 8 0.90 15.71 -12.34
C ILE A 8 -0.02 14.74 -11.60
N VAL A 9 -1.14 15.26 -11.10
CA VAL A 9 -2.28 14.44 -10.71
C VAL A 9 -2.89 13.96 -12.02
N GLN A 10 -2.46 12.79 -12.49
CA GLN A 10 -3.19 12.07 -13.53
C GLN A 10 -4.60 11.81 -12.99
N LYS A 11 -5.55 12.63 -13.42
CA LYS A 11 -6.96 12.45 -13.14
C LYS A 11 -7.44 11.22 -13.88
N HIS A 12 -7.33 10.09 -13.18
CA HIS A 12 -7.92 8.84 -13.58
C HIS A 12 -9.42 8.95 -13.28
N ASP A 13 -10.23 9.21 -14.31
CA ASP A 13 -11.69 9.21 -14.18
C ASP A 13 -12.12 7.89 -13.53
N GLU A 14 -12.87 8.05 -12.45
CA GLU A 14 -13.43 7.00 -11.62
C GLU A 14 -14.13 5.94 -12.48
N PHE A 15 -14.11 4.68 -12.03
CA PHE A 15 -14.65 3.53 -12.76
C PHE A 15 -15.94 3.85 -13.55
N SER A 16 -16.09 3.25 -14.73
CA SER A 16 -17.23 3.51 -15.64
C SER A 16 -18.62 3.38 -15.00
N ASN A 17 -18.73 2.61 -13.91
CA ASN A 17 -19.86 2.59 -12.98
C ASN A 17 -19.49 1.92 -11.64
N GLU A 18 -20.35 2.06 -10.63
CA GLU A 18 -20.21 1.49 -9.28
C GLU A 18 -20.11 -0.05 -9.31
N ALA A 19 -20.91 -0.73 -10.12
CA ALA A 19 -20.87 -2.20 -10.23
C ALA A 19 -19.52 -2.71 -10.75
N TYR A 20 -18.84 -1.94 -11.60
CA TYR A 20 -17.50 -2.24 -12.09
C TYR A 20 -16.45 -2.00 -11.00
N ALA A 21 -16.60 -0.95 -10.19
CA ALA A 21 -15.76 -0.72 -9.02
C ALA A 21 -15.85 -1.90 -8.03
N ASP A 22 -17.07 -2.33 -7.69
CA ASP A 22 -17.30 -3.49 -6.82
C ASP A 22 -16.71 -4.78 -7.39
N LEU A 23 -16.87 -5.00 -8.70
CA LEU A 23 -16.23 -6.13 -9.39
C LEU A 23 -14.71 -6.06 -9.27
N MET A 24 -14.11 -4.89 -9.44
CA MET A 24 -12.67 -4.71 -9.32
C MET A 24 -12.15 -4.97 -7.90
N VAL A 25 -12.94 -4.65 -6.87
CA VAL A 25 -12.67 -5.04 -5.48
C VAL A 25 -12.65 -6.57 -5.35
N LEU A 26 -13.66 -7.27 -5.88
CA LEU A 26 -13.72 -8.74 -5.84
C LEU A 26 -12.55 -9.39 -6.60
N VAL A 27 -12.27 -8.92 -7.81
CA VAL A 27 -11.16 -9.41 -8.64
C VAL A 27 -9.81 -9.26 -7.94
N THR A 28 -9.61 -8.14 -7.24
CA THR A 28 -8.39 -7.88 -6.49
C THR A 28 -8.32 -8.72 -5.22
N LYS A 29 -9.40 -8.75 -4.43
CA LYS A 29 -9.49 -9.50 -3.16
C LYS A 29 -9.23 -10.99 -3.34
N TYR A 30 -9.83 -11.58 -4.38
CA TYR A 30 -9.72 -13.03 -4.65
C TYR A 30 -8.70 -13.38 -5.72
N LYS A 31 -7.87 -12.41 -6.15
CA LYS A 31 -6.83 -12.60 -7.18
C LYS A 31 -7.33 -13.30 -8.44
N LEU A 32 -8.53 -12.95 -8.90
CA LEU A 32 -9.15 -13.61 -10.04
C LEU A 32 -8.29 -13.44 -11.30
N SER A 33 -8.14 -14.52 -12.07
CA SER A 33 -7.44 -14.48 -13.35
C SER A 33 -8.18 -13.58 -14.34
N ASN A 34 -7.49 -13.11 -15.38
CA ASN A 34 -8.13 -12.29 -16.42
C ASN A 34 -9.26 -13.07 -17.11
N ALA A 35 -9.09 -14.38 -17.31
CA ALA A 35 -10.11 -15.25 -17.87
C ALA A 35 -11.37 -15.31 -16.97
N ALA A 36 -11.19 -15.51 -15.66
CA ALA A 36 -12.29 -15.55 -14.70
C ALA A 36 -13.02 -14.20 -14.61
N GLY A 37 -12.29 -13.08 -14.51
CA GLY A 37 -12.87 -11.74 -14.49
C GLY A 37 -13.68 -11.44 -15.76
N ASN A 38 -13.16 -11.80 -16.93
CA ASN A 38 -13.86 -11.62 -18.21
C ASN A 38 -15.12 -12.50 -18.32
N ALA A 39 -15.10 -13.71 -17.76
CA ALA A 39 -16.27 -14.59 -17.71
C ALA A 39 -17.37 -13.99 -16.83
N ILE A 40 -17.02 -13.41 -15.68
CA ILE A 40 -17.98 -12.71 -14.79
C ILE A 40 -18.60 -11.50 -15.50
N ILE A 41 -17.78 -10.66 -16.15
CA ILE A 41 -18.24 -9.54 -16.97
C ILE A 41 -19.24 -10.02 -18.03
N SER A 42 -18.89 -11.09 -18.75
CA SER A 42 -19.72 -11.63 -19.83
C SER A 42 -21.05 -12.17 -19.30
N PHE A 43 -21.01 -12.88 -18.16
CA PHE A 43 -22.21 -13.35 -17.46
C PHE A 43 -23.11 -12.18 -17.05
N PHE A 44 -22.55 -11.15 -16.42
CA PHE A 44 -23.29 -9.98 -15.98
C PHE A 44 -23.91 -9.24 -17.18
N ASN A 45 -23.12 -8.93 -18.21
CA ASN A 45 -23.61 -8.21 -19.38
C ASN A 45 -24.68 -8.99 -20.16
N LYS A 46 -24.64 -10.33 -20.14
CA LYS A 46 -25.65 -11.18 -20.79
C LYS A 46 -26.99 -11.20 -20.03
N HIS A 47 -26.94 -11.19 -18.69
CA HIS A 47 -28.12 -11.40 -17.85
C HIS A 47 -28.62 -10.14 -17.14
N SER A 48 -27.84 -9.06 -17.15
CA SER A 48 -28.22 -7.75 -16.64
C SER A 48 -29.32 -7.13 -17.47
N LYS A 49 -30.40 -6.70 -16.82
CA LYS A 49 -31.46 -5.90 -17.45
C LYS A 49 -31.08 -4.41 -17.58
N HIS A 50 -29.95 -3.99 -17.02
CA HIS A 50 -29.48 -2.61 -17.08
C HIS A 50 -28.75 -2.36 -18.41
N SER A 51 -29.51 -2.01 -19.44
CA SER A 51 -28.95 -1.57 -20.74
C SER A 51 -28.17 -0.25 -20.66
N LYS A 52 -28.40 0.55 -19.63
CA LYS A 52 -27.83 1.90 -19.48
C LYS A 52 -26.39 1.90 -18.94
N SER A 53 -25.90 0.80 -18.38
CA SER A 53 -24.52 0.76 -17.85
C SER A 53 -23.95 -0.66 -17.91
N PRO A 54 -23.66 -1.19 -19.11
CA PRO A 54 -22.94 -2.45 -19.24
C PRO A 54 -21.53 -2.31 -18.62
N LEU A 55 -21.04 -3.38 -18.02
CA LEU A 55 -19.66 -3.44 -17.58
C LEU A 55 -18.72 -3.39 -18.80
N PRO A 56 -17.50 -2.82 -18.65
CA PRO A 56 -16.48 -2.83 -19.69
C PRO A 56 -16.19 -4.22 -20.23
N LYS A 57 -15.71 -4.31 -21.48
CA LYS A 57 -15.53 -5.59 -22.18
C LYS A 57 -14.50 -6.52 -21.55
N ASN A 58 -13.53 -5.99 -20.82
CA ASN A 58 -12.46 -6.77 -20.20
C ASN A 58 -12.03 -6.20 -18.84
N ILE A 59 -11.47 -7.06 -18.01
CA ILE A 59 -11.01 -6.71 -16.66
C ILE A 59 -9.61 -6.07 -16.63
N LYS A 60 -8.87 -6.12 -17.74
CA LYS A 60 -7.47 -5.70 -17.81
C LYS A 60 -7.34 -4.20 -17.50
N GLN A 61 -8.19 -3.38 -18.11
CA GLN A 61 -8.18 -1.94 -17.92
C GLN A 61 -8.48 -1.55 -16.46
N GLY A 62 -9.43 -2.25 -15.81
CA GLY A 62 -9.71 -2.03 -14.39
C GLY A 62 -8.56 -2.45 -13.48
N LYS A 63 -7.85 -3.53 -13.82
CA LYS A 63 -6.63 -3.96 -13.08
C LYS A 63 -5.50 -2.95 -13.23
N GLU A 64 -5.26 -2.43 -14.42
CA GLU A 64 -4.26 -1.39 -14.67
C GLU A 64 -4.58 -0.14 -13.84
N PHE A 65 -5.84 0.31 -13.84
CA PHE A 65 -6.31 1.40 -13.00
C PHE A 65 -6.10 1.13 -11.50
N MET A 66 -6.48 -0.06 -10.99
CA MET A 66 -6.28 -0.43 -9.59
C MET A 66 -4.80 -0.49 -9.19
N ASN A 67 -3.94 -0.91 -10.11
CA ASN A 67 -2.49 -0.91 -9.88
C ASN A 67 -1.93 0.51 -9.84
N ASN A 68 -2.44 1.40 -10.70
CA ASN A 68 -2.03 2.80 -10.75
C ASN A 68 -2.51 3.60 -9.53
N ILE A 69 -3.75 3.38 -9.06
CA ILE A 69 -4.27 3.98 -7.82
C ILE A 69 -3.43 3.56 -6.61
N LYS A 70 -3.04 2.28 -6.55
CA LYS A 70 -2.14 1.79 -5.50
C LYS A 70 -0.75 2.40 -5.54
N SER A 71 -0.43 3.19 -6.57
CA SER A 71 0.84 3.85 -6.75
C SER A 71 0.68 5.36 -6.91
N ASN A 72 -0.24 6.00 -6.17
CA ASN A 72 -0.23 7.45 -5.89
C ASN A 72 1.04 7.85 -5.10
N LEU A 73 2.20 7.53 -5.65
CA LEU A 73 3.53 7.81 -5.15
C LEU A 73 3.92 9.17 -5.72
N SER A 74 4.02 10.19 -4.86
CA SER A 74 4.47 11.51 -5.32
C SER A 74 5.99 11.47 -5.55
N TYR A 75 6.39 11.41 -6.81
CA TYR A 75 7.80 11.48 -7.18
C TYR A 75 8.24 12.95 -7.19
N LYS A 76 9.27 13.25 -6.42
CA LYS A 76 9.99 14.53 -6.41
C LYS A 76 10.93 14.58 -7.62
N LYS A 77 10.84 15.66 -8.38
CA LYS A 77 11.74 15.99 -9.50
C LYS A 77 12.85 16.89 -8.98
N THR A 78 14.11 16.48 -9.15
CA THR A 78 15.27 17.30 -8.76
C THR A 78 16.27 17.37 -9.89
N LYS A 79 16.73 18.58 -10.22
CA LYS A 79 17.82 18.78 -11.18
C LYS A 79 19.12 18.28 -10.56
N VAL A 80 19.81 17.38 -11.25
CA VAL A 80 21.06 16.76 -10.76
C VAL A 80 22.27 17.31 -11.49
N LEU A 81 22.14 17.65 -12.76
CA LEU A 81 23.24 18.13 -13.58
C LEU A 81 22.74 19.07 -14.67
N GLU A 82 23.58 20.01 -15.07
CA GLU A 82 23.45 20.76 -16.33
C GLU A 82 24.75 20.65 -17.10
N LEU A 83 24.67 20.19 -18.34
CA LEU A 83 25.81 20.06 -19.24
C LEU A 83 25.41 20.54 -20.63
N ASP A 84 26.18 21.45 -21.22
CA ASP A 84 25.92 22.00 -22.56
C ASP A 84 24.48 22.50 -22.74
N ASN A 85 23.99 23.30 -21.78
CA ASN A 85 22.60 23.79 -21.70
C ASN A 85 21.52 22.68 -21.68
N THR A 86 21.91 21.43 -21.41
CA THR A 86 21.00 20.31 -21.22
C THR A 86 20.87 20.02 -19.73
N GLU A 87 19.65 20.12 -19.22
CA GLU A 87 19.35 19.82 -17.82
C GLU A 87 18.98 18.33 -17.67
N TYR A 88 19.60 17.68 -16.67
CA TYR A 88 19.33 16.31 -16.30
C TYR A 88 18.62 16.27 -14.95
N PHE A 89 17.50 15.54 -14.89
CA PHE A 89 16.65 15.45 -13.71
C PHE A 89 16.60 14.02 -13.17
N LEU A 90 16.57 13.90 -11.84
CA LEU A 90 16.27 12.67 -11.12
C LEU A 90 14.85 12.73 -10.58
N TYR A 91 14.06 11.72 -10.93
CA TYR A 91 12.74 11.47 -10.36
C TYR A 91 12.91 10.45 -9.23
N HIS A 92 12.64 10.87 -8.01
CA HIS A 92 12.84 10.04 -6.82
C HIS A 92 11.70 10.26 -5.83
N MET A 93 11.54 9.35 -4.88
CA MET A 93 10.56 9.46 -3.80
C MET A 93 11.30 9.22 -2.48
N ASP A 94 10.86 9.86 -1.40
CA ASP A 94 11.49 9.59 -0.12
C ASP A 94 11.19 8.17 0.36
N LEU A 95 12.19 7.55 0.97
CA LEU A 95 12.15 6.14 1.34
C LEU A 95 11.03 5.86 2.34
N ILE A 96 10.74 6.82 3.23
CA ILE A 96 9.68 6.70 4.24
C ILE A 96 8.31 6.65 3.55
N SER A 97 7.99 7.62 2.69
CA SER A 97 6.74 7.65 1.93
C SER A 97 6.59 6.43 1.03
N CYS A 98 7.69 5.94 0.46
CA CYS A 98 7.69 4.68 -0.30
C CYS A 98 7.22 3.51 0.58
N ILE A 99 7.79 3.38 1.78
CA ILE A 99 7.43 2.33 2.73
C ILE A 99 5.99 2.51 3.18
N GLU A 100 5.59 3.72 3.58
CA GLU A 100 4.24 4.06 4.03
C GLU A 100 3.20 3.68 2.98
N SER A 101 3.37 4.10 1.72
CA SER A 101 2.46 3.77 0.63
C SER A 101 2.37 2.25 0.36
N LYS A 102 3.45 1.50 0.55
CA LYS A 102 3.37 0.03 0.46
C LYS A 102 2.63 -0.59 1.65
N LEU A 103 2.79 -0.04 2.84
CA LEU A 103 2.12 -0.49 4.06
C LEU A 103 0.63 -0.12 4.10
N GLU A 104 0.20 0.92 3.38
CA GLU A 104 -1.22 1.27 3.22
C GLU A 104 -2.05 0.16 2.57
N ASN A 105 -1.40 -0.80 1.87
CA ASN A 105 -2.07 -1.95 1.33
C ASN A 105 -2.29 -3.01 2.43
N PRO A 106 -3.52 -3.22 2.93
CA PRO A 106 -3.78 -4.14 4.05
C PRO A 106 -3.40 -5.59 3.74
N ASN A 107 -3.45 -5.99 2.46
CA ASN A 107 -3.03 -7.33 2.04
C ASN A 107 -1.51 -7.55 2.14
N ILE A 108 -0.72 -6.48 2.14
CA ILE A 108 0.73 -6.53 2.36
C ILE A 108 1.01 -6.41 3.86
N ALA A 109 0.39 -5.43 4.51
CA ALA A 109 0.56 -5.18 5.94
C ALA A 109 0.25 -6.40 6.81
N GLN A 110 -0.79 -7.19 6.48
CA GLN A 110 -1.17 -8.38 7.26
C GLN A 110 -0.10 -9.48 7.31
N HIS A 111 0.88 -9.46 6.40
CA HIS A 111 1.96 -10.43 6.35
C HIS A 111 3.24 -9.95 7.05
N LEU A 112 3.26 -8.70 7.51
CA LEU A 112 4.39 -8.09 8.18
C LEU A 112 4.16 -8.12 9.69
N GLU A 113 5.05 -8.78 10.42
CA GLU A 113 5.09 -8.69 11.87
C GLU A 113 6.47 -8.19 12.33
N PHE A 114 6.44 -7.18 13.21
CA PHE A 114 7.64 -6.54 13.74
C PHE A 114 7.88 -7.01 15.17
N GLU A 115 9.09 -7.48 15.43
CA GLU A 115 9.59 -7.64 16.79
C GLU A 115 10.06 -6.27 17.28
N TYR A 116 9.58 -5.82 18.44
CA TYR A 116 10.02 -4.57 19.03
C TYR A 116 10.32 -4.71 20.52
N LYS A 117 11.23 -3.87 20.99
CA LYS A 117 11.53 -3.69 22.42
C LYS A 117 10.94 -2.36 22.87
N GLU A 118 10.23 -2.39 24.00
CA GLU A 118 9.79 -1.16 24.66
C GLU A 118 10.97 -0.53 25.41
N LEU A 119 11.16 0.77 25.17
CA LEU A 119 12.13 1.61 25.84
C LEU A 119 11.36 2.62 26.69
N TYR A 120 11.78 2.74 27.94
CA TYR A 120 11.22 3.66 28.92
C TYR A 120 12.27 4.70 29.24
N LYS A 121 11.97 5.97 28.96
CA LYS A 121 12.83 7.10 29.35
C LYS A 121 12.21 7.79 30.56
N THR A 122 12.93 7.84 31.67
CA THR A 122 12.60 8.67 32.83
C THR A 122 13.36 9.98 32.71
N THR A 123 12.64 11.10 32.60
CA THR A 123 13.25 12.43 32.74
C THR A 123 13.59 12.66 34.21
N GLU A 124 14.83 13.05 34.51
CA GLU A 124 15.40 13.18 35.87
C GLU A 124 14.67 14.16 36.81
N ASN A 125 13.65 14.89 36.32
CA ASN A 125 12.94 15.90 37.08
C ASN A 125 11.55 15.43 37.52
N GLY A 126 11.44 14.32 38.28
CA GLY A 126 10.34 13.98 39.20
C GLY A 126 8.89 14.06 38.70
N LYS A 127 8.65 14.30 37.42
CA LYS A 127 7.36 14.34 36.74
C LYS A 127 7.32 13.13 35.84
N GLU A 128 6.57 12.11 36.26
CA GLU A 128 6.35 10.89 35.49
C GLU A 128 5.64 11.21 34.16
N ASN A 129 6.44 11.49 33.14
CA ASN A 129 6.02 11.31 31.76
C ASN A 129 6.88 10.19 31.19
N THR A 130 6.51 8.93 31.47
CA THR A 130 7.10 7.77 30.82
C THR A 130 6.84 7.85 29.31
N HIS A 131 7.84 8.30 28.55
CA HIS A 131 7.79 8.21 27.10
C HIS A 131 8.02 6.74 26.71
N LYS A 132 6.98 6.10 26.15
CA LYS A 132 7.04 4.73 25.62
C LYS A 132 7.50 4.78 24.18
N GLU A 133 8.77 4.43 23.95
CA GLU A 133 9.35 4.29 22.62
C GLU A 133 9.42 2.79 22.26
N ARG A 134 9.15 2.43 21.01
CA ARG A 134 9.26 1.05 20.53
C ARG A 134 10.35 0.99 19.47
N GLN A 135 11.39 0.21 19.74
CA GLN A 135 12.50 -0.01 18.81
C GLN A 135 12.37 -1.38 18.15
N ILE A 136 12.23 -1.41 16.83
CA ILE A 136 12.17 -2.65 16.05
C ILE A 136 13.51 -3.39 16.18
N GLN A 137 13.45 -4.68 16.51
CA GLN A 137 14.60 -5.58 16.67
C GLN A 137 14.71 -6.60 15.54
N GLY A 138 13.60 -6.85 14.82
CA GLY A 138 13.54 -7.83 13.75
C GLY A 138 12.24 -7.75 12.97
N VAL A 139 12.25 -8.32 11.76
CA VAL A 139 11.09 -8.44 10.87
C VAL A 139 10.99 -9.89 10.42
N GLY A 140 9.78 -10.45 10.46
CA GLY A 140 9.54 -11.83 10.03
C GLY A 140 8.08 -12.03 9.60
N SER A 141 7.75 -13.26 9.18
CA SER A 141 6.34 -13.59 8.98
C SER A 141 5.61 -13.63 10.32
N ALA A 142 4.31 -13.35 10.30
CA ALA A 142 3.49 -13.36 11.51
C ALA A 142 3.51 -14.73 12.26
N LYS A 143 3.72 -15.82 11.51
CA LYS A 143 3.83 -17.16 12.10
C LYS A 143 5.13 -17.32 12.88
N GLU A 144 6.26 -16.94 12.28
CA GLU A 144 7.59 -17.08 12.88
C GLU A 144 7.75 -16.22 14.13
N VAL A 145 7.27 -14.97 14.07
CA VAL A 145 7.34 -14.03 15.20
C VAL A 145 6.44 -14.49 16.34
N TYR A 146 5.26 -15.03 16.04
CA TYR A 146 4.39 -15.64 17.06
C TYR A 146 5.03 -16.86 17.73
N GLU A 147 5.59 -17.79 16.96
CA GLU A 147 6.24 -19.00 17.46
C GLU A 147 7.44 -18.67 18.37
N LYS A 148 8.30 -17.73 17.94
CA LYS A 148 9.37 -17.19 18.80
C LYS A 148 8.85 -16.64 20.11
N ARG A 149 7.78 -15.82 20.08
CA ARG A 149 7.17 -15.24 21.30
C ARG A 149 6.64 -16.31 22.25
N GLN A 150 6.03 -17.38 21.75
CA GLN A 150 5.56 -18.48 22.60
C GLN A 150 6.73 -19.20 23.27
N HIS A 151 7.79 -19.49 22.51
CA HIS A 151 8.98 -20.15 23.05
C HIS A 151 9.69 -19.30 24.12
N GLU A 152 9.82 -17.98 23.93
CA GLU A 152 10.37 -17.08 24.95
C GLU A 152 9.49 -16.95 26.19
N ARG A 153 8.17 -17.02 26.05
CA ARG A 153 7.25 -17.04 27.20
C ARG A 153 7.43 -18.32 28.02
N GLN A 154 7.59 -19.46 27.36
CA GLN A 154 7.85 -20.75 28.03
C GLN A 154 9.18 -20.75 28.78
N LYS A 155 10.27 -20.24 28.17
CA LYS A 155 11.57 -20.10 28.84
C LYS A 155 11.48 -19.25 30.12
N ARG A 156 10.82 -18.10 30.05
CA ARG A 156 10.63 -17.21 31.22
C ARG A 156 9.79 -17.81 32.34
N GLN A 157 8.94 -18.79 32.04
CA GLN A 157 8.15 -19.51 33.05
C GLN A 157 8.93 -20.65 33.71
N HIS A 158 9.97 -21.17 33.05
CA HIS A 158 10.84 -22.21 33.60
C HIS A 158 12.02 -21.64 34.41
N GLU A 159 12.38 -20.37 34.18
CA GLU A 159 13.44 -19.65 34.90
C GLU A 159 12.94 -18.92 36.17
N ARG A 160 11.67 -19.08 36.54
CA ARG A 160 11.05 -18.56 37.77
C ARG A 160 10.64 -19.70 38.68
#